data_AF-A0AAW0R5X4-F1
#
_entry.id   AF-A0AAW0R5X4-F1
#
_cell.length_a   1.000
_cell.length_b   1.000
_cell.length_c   1.000
_cell.angle_alpha   90.00
_cell.angle_beta   90.00
_cell.angle_gamma   90.00
#
_symmetry.space_group_name_H-M   'P 1'
#
loop_
_entity.id
_entity.type
_entity.pdbx_description
1 polymer ?
#
loop_
_entity_poly.entity_id
_entity_poly.type
_entity_poly.pdbx_seq_one_letter_code
_entity_poly.pdbx_strand_id
1 'polypeptide(L)'
;MSQFSITWGRFPPQVRSMVLDQLMKDAGGSPLGLYATVSREWQRFIEQHNFSRIRVNAERLASFGSCVSPRTQPYVKYIWFCWELEEYECCACAPEEELDKMPVDSPSRDDDLRIKTALETFFGVLSKWAPAGDLVLDISVHSPSDSEHGFQHLSFEPDTTMDREKVEKLEFGDNKGPKKKCQRRRDLVRSPESIISTMFGEIMDRRTFESNAEEARWWRVLPSVPAVTSVLLRQQTRRRWNPRSLGRMFPRFPRLPEIHYEPWREWDGYEQKATDKGYESLLESVASANPQVRRITLFENFNESYADALNTGRPRSETFQCDLSRIPSAAVGRLVTQASLELEHLSASFLVDAGSFLAACHRNPSWTWPRLKTLILTTQVFVPGVEAFRPTAMILERAAAAARRMPRLETLHIWNGREGLAASFRYQASPPSITWRGTWPHTLRHDSFYPWKEVACDRDPDAVLAVYQEAIDKRYVMKSHADAVHYLKLPATVIRPVSLQQIRLDDRVRAERRALERQYMLYLIASGSDLGCDPAVLMV
;
A
#
# COMPACT_ATOMS: atom_id res chain seq x y z
N MET A 1 -24.89 61.46 13.61
CA MET A 1 -24.20 60.58 12.64
C MET A 1 -24.36 59.14 13.13
N SER A 2 -25.23 58.34 12.50
CA SER A 2 -25.41 56.93 12.88
C SER A 2 -24.24 56.10 12.34
N GLN A 3 -23.44 55.51 13.23
CA GLN A 3 -22.46 54.48 12.87
C GLN A 3 -23.21 53.27 12.31
N PHE A 4 -23.11 53.04 11.00
CA PHE A 4 -23.54 51.79 10.39
C PHE A 4 -22.60 50.68 10.86
N SER A 5 -23.01 49.93 11.89
CA SER A 5 -22.35 48.68 12.25
C SER A 5 -22.57 47.66 11.13
N ILE A 6 -21.49 47.33 10.42
CA ILE A 6 -21.48 46.25 9.43
C ILE A 6 -21.39 44.94 10.22
N THR A 7 -22.51 44.22 10.34
CA THR A 7 -22.56 42.92 11.02
C THR A 7 -22.33 41.79 10.02
N TRP A 8 -21.65 40.72 10.44
CA TRP A 8 -21.32 39.55 9.61
C TRP A 8 -22.52 39.02 8.81
N GLY A 9 -23.71 38.98 9.42
CA GLY A 9 -24.94 38.50 8.77
C GLY A 9 -25.44 39.34 7.59
N ARG A 10 -24.90 40.56 7.36
CA ARG A 10 -25.26 41.41 6.21
C ARG A 10 -24.48 41.06 4.94
N PHE A 11 -23.40 40.30 5.04
CA PHE A 11 -22.66 39.85 3.86
C PHE A 11 -23.45 38.76 3.10
N PRO A 12 -23.47 38.79 1.76
CA PRO A 12 -24.03 37.72 0.96
C PRO A 12 -23.43 36.35 1.34
N PRO A 13 -24.21 35.24 1.30
CA PRO A 13 -23.71 33.90 1.62
C PRO A 13 -22.43 33.52 0.88
N GLN A 14 -22.29 33.94 -0.38
CA GLN A 14 -21.11 33.68 -1.21
C GLN A 14 -19.86 34.35 -0.64
N VAL A 15 -19.97 35.62 -0.22
CA VAL A 15 -18.85 36.36 0.38
C VAL A 15 -18.46 35.75 1.72
N ARG A 16 -19.45 35.36 2.54
CA ARG A 16 -19.20 34.68 3.81
C ARG A 16 -18.48 33.34 3.62
N SER A 17 -18.91 32.54 2.63
CA SER A 17 -18.24 31.28 2.26
C SER A 17 -16.80 31.53 1.82
N MET A 18 -16.56 32.50 0.92
CA MET A 18 -15.22 32.82 0.45
C MET A 18 -14.27 33.21 1.58
N VAL A 19 -14.73 33.98 2.56
CA VAL A 19 -13.94 34.37 3.73
C VAL A 19 -13.61 33.15 4.60
N LEU A 20 -14.59 32.28 4.85
CA LEU A 20 -14.40 31.04 5.61
C LEU A 20 -13.46 30.06 4.88
N ASP A 21 -13.59 29.93 3.56
CA ASP A 21 -12.72 29.12 2.72
C ASP A 21 -11.27 29.65 2.73
N GLN A 22 -11.11 30.98 2.66
CA GLN A 22 -9.79 31.61 2.73
C GLN A 22 -9.17 31.43 4.11
N LEU A 23 -9.95 31.54 5.19
CA LEU A 23 -9.49 31.26 6.55
C LEU A 23 -8.93 29.83 6.67
N MET A 24 -9.55 28.83 6.03
CA MET A 24 -9.02 27.45 6.04
C MET A 24 -7.69 27.35 5.30
N LYS A 25 -7.56 28.04 4.16
CA LYS A 25 -6.32 28.06 3.37
C LYS A 25 -5.18 28.71 4.14
N ASP A 26 -5.46 29.83 4.80
CA ASP A 26 -4.48 30.62 5.56
C ASP A 26 -4.07 29.94 6.86
N ALA A 27 -4.96 29.14 7.47
CA ALA A 27 -4.67 28.47 8.72
C ALA A 27 -3.47 27.51 8.62
N GLY A 28 -3.22 26.90 7.46
CA GLY A 28 -2.03 26.07 7.23
C GLY A 28 -1.82 24.95 8.26
N GLY A 29 -2.89 24.46 8.91
CA GLY A 29 -2.83 23.48 10.00
C GLY A 29 -2.89 24.06 11.42
N SER A 30 -3.03 25.37 11.58
CA SER A 30 -3.21 26.03 12.87
C SER A 30 -4.55 25.65 13.53
N PRO A 31 -4.62 25.55 14.87
CA PRO A 31 -5.86 25.17 15.56
C PRO A 31 -6.97 26.20 15.34
N LEU A 32 -7.97 25.84 14.53
CA LEU A 32 -9.11 26.71 14.21
C LEU A 32 -10.22 26.68 15.28
N GLY A 33 -10.05 25.91 16.36
CA GLY A 33 -11.08 25.67 17.37
C GLY A 33 -11.65 26.94 18.01
N LEU A 34 -10.84 27.98 18.19
CA LEU A 34 -11.29 29.25 18.77
C LEU A 34 -12.30 29.97 17.86
N TYR A 35 -12.11 29.88 16.54
CA TYR A 35 -12.99 30.51 15.56
C TYR A 35 -14.39 29.86 15.54
N ALA A 36 -14.53 28.61 16.01
CA ALA A 36 -15.82 27.94 16.13
C ALA A 36 -16.75 28.61 17.16
N THR A 37 -16.22 29.50 18.01
CA THR A 37 -17.01 30.24 19.01
C THR A 37 -17.63 31.54 18.49
N VAL A 38 -17.25 32.01 17.28
CA VAL A 38 -17.67 33.31 16.73
C VAL A 38 -19.17 33.37 16.45
N SER A 39 -19.73 32.33 15.82
CA SER A 39 -21.16 32.22 15.53
C SER A 39 -21.54 30.78 15.21
N ARG A 40 -22.85 30.47 15.13
CA ARG A 40 -23.32 29.14 14.72
C ARG A 40 -22.92 28.76 13.29
N GLU A 41 -22.79 29.74 12.40
CA GLU A 41 -22.32 29.52 11.04
C GLU A 41 -20.85 29.11 11.02
N TRP A 42 -20.01 29.89 11.71
CA TRP A 42 -18.59 29.60 11.87
C TRP A 42 -18.37 28.26 12.57
N GLN A 43 -19.13 28.00 13.64
CA GLN A 43 -19.10 26.72 14.35
C GLN A 43 -19.34 25.55 13.39
N ARG A 44 -20.42 25.58 12.61
CA ARG A 44 -20.76 24.49 11.68
C ARG A 44 -19.68 24.29 10.63
N PHE A 45 -19.19 25.37 10.03
CA PHE A 45 -18.18 25.32 8.99
C PHE A 45 -16.84 24.77 9.51
N ILE A 46 -16.39 25.29 10.65
CA ILE A 46 -15.10 24.91 11.24
C ILE A 46 -15.16 23.50 11.84
N GLU A 47 -16.25 23.12 12.49
CA GLU A 47 -16.40 21.75 13.01
C GLU A 47 -16.47 20.74 11.86
N GLN A 48 -17.14 21.04 10.75
CA GLN A 48 -17.10 20.19 9.56
C GLN A 48 -15.68 19.93 9.09
N HIS A 49 -14.85 20.97 9.06
CA HIS A 49 -13.44 20.85 8.69
C HIS A 49 -12.63 20.08 9.74
N ASN A 50 -12.66 20.50 11.00
CA ASN A 50 -11.86 19.94 12.09
C ASN A 50 -12.19 18.47 12.40
N PHE A 51 -13.47 18.08 12.31
CA PHE A 51 -13.89 16.71 12.56
C PHE A 51 -13.83 15.82 11.32
N SER A 52 -13.60 16.37 10.12
CA SER A 52 -13.54 15.58 8.88
C SER A 52 -12.52 14.44 8.93
N ARG A 53 -11.37 14.70 9.58
CA ARG A 53 -10.27 13.75 9.71
C ARG A 53 -9.77 13.73 11.16
N ILE A 54 -9.82 12.56 11.78
CA ILE A 54 -9.41 12.39 13.18
C ILE A 54 -8.23 11.42 13.25
N ARG A 55 -7.13 11.83 13.87
CA ARG A 55 -6.05 10.92 14.28
C ARG A 55 -6.30 10.47 15.72
N VAL A 56 -6.37 9.16 15.92
CA VAL A 56 -6.50 8.47 17.20
C VAL A 56 -5.17 7.75 17.47
N ASN A 57 -4.53 8.10 18.58
CA ASN A 57 -3.34 7.46 19.13
C ASN A 57 -3.63 7.05 20.59
N ALA A 58 -2.63 6.52 21.29
CA ALA A 58 -2.78 6.09 22.68
C ALA A 58 -3.37 7.18 23.59
N GLU A 59 -2.86 8.41 23.51
CA GLU A 59 -3.30 9.54 24.33
C GLU A 59 -4.77 9.94 24.07
N ARG A 60 -5.20 9.90 22.81
CA ARG A 60 -6.54 10.37 22.39
C ARG A 60 -7.61 9.29 22.46
N LEU A 61 -7.23 8.01 22.53
CA LEU A 61 -8.19 6.91 22.52
C LEU A 61 -9.14 6.97 23.73
N ALA A 62 -8.64 7.32 24.91
CA ALA A 62 -9.45 7.41 26.13
C ALA A 62 -10.53 8.51 26.06
N SER A 63 -10.23 9.64 25.41
CA SER A 63 -11.16 10.78 25.24
C SER A 63 -11.92 10.74 23.92
N PHE A 64 -11.62 9.80 23.02
CA PHE A 64 -12.20 9.74 21.69
C PHE A 64 -13.75 9.72 21.71
N GLY A 65 -14.33 8.92 22.60
CA GLY A 65 -15.78 8.81 22.77
C GLY A 65 -16.46 10.07 23.31
N SER A 66 -15.75 10.91 24.07
CA SER A 66 -16.31 12.16 24.61
C SER A 66 -16.07 13.36 23.69
N CYS A 67 -14.97 13.37 22.93
CA CYS A 67 -14.64 14.43 21.98
C CYS A 67 -15.52 14.40 20.72
N VAL A 68 -16.00 13.21 20.30
CA VAL A 68 -16.86 13.07 19.12
C VAL A 68 -18.31 12.78 19.51
N SER A 69 -19.05 13.85 19.75
CA SER A 69 -20.48 13.78 20.07
C SER A 69 -21.33 13.28 18.89
N PRO A 70 -22.54 12.73 19.12
CA PRO A 70 -23.48 12.37 18.05
C PRO A 70 -23.76 13.48 17.03
N ARG A 71 -23.61 14.76 17.42
CA ARG A 71 -23.77 15.93 16.54
C ARG A 71 -22.61 16.10 15.55
N THR A 72 -21.38 15.71 15.94
CA THR A 72 -20.17 15.88 15.12
C THR A 72 -19.78 14.60 14.39
N GLN A 73 -20.27 13.43 14.80
CA GLN A 73 -20.09 12.15 14.10
C GLN A 73 -20.36 12.23 12.58
N PRO A 74 -21.45 12.86 12.09
CA PRO A 74 -21.74 12.92 10.65
C PRO A 74 -20.67 13.66 9.82
N TYR A 75 -19.87 14.52 10.48
CA TYR A 75 -18.79 15.26 9.83
C TYR A 75 -17.54 14.40 9.65
N VAL A 76 -17.36 13.35 10.45
CA VAL A 76 -16.18 12.48 10.39
C VAL A 76 -16.23 11.64 9.12
N LYS A 77 -15.23 11.80 8.25
CA LYS A 77 -15.06 11.03 7.01
C LYS A 77 -13.85 10.11 7.03
N TYR A 78 -12.90 10.39 7.91
CA TYR A 78 -11.65 9.66 8.00
C TYR A 78 -11.21 9.54 9.45
N ILE A 79 -10.92 8.31 9.89
CA ILE A 79 -10.25 8.04 11.17
C ILE A 79 -8.93 7.37 10.86
N TRP A 80 -7.84 7.99 11.31
CA TRP A 80 -6.53 7.38 11.35
C TRP A 80 -6.29 6.79 12.73
N PHE A 81 -6.43 5.48 12.86
CA PHE A 81 -5.97 4.75 14.04
C PHE A 81 -4.46 4.50 13.90
N CYS A 82 -3.67 5.35 14.54
CA CYS A 82 -2.21 5.34 14.48
C CYS A 82 -1.68 4.88 15.83
N TRP A 83 -1.32 3.61 15.92
CA TRP A 83 -0.83 3.01 17.16
C TRP A 83 0.70 2.94 17.17
N GLU A 84 1.28 3.37 18.28
CA GLU A 84 2.72 3.40 18.52
C GLU A 84 3.08 2.24 19.45
N LEU A 85 4.02 1.41 18.98
CA LEU A 85 4.62 0.29 19.71
C LEU A 85 5.72 0.80 20.64
N GLU A 86 6.24 -0.09 21.49
CA GLU A 86 7.41 0.20 22.31
C GLU A 86 8.63 0.59 21.47
N GLU A 87 9.45 1.46 22.06
CA GLU A 87 10.78 1.74 21.56
C GLU A 87 11.67 0.52 21.77
N TYR A 88 12.55 0.24 20.82
CA TYR A 88 13.48 -0.88 20.89
C TYR A 88 14.91 -0.39 20.60
N GLU A 89 15.90 -1.13 21.10
CA GLU A 89 17.30 -0.87 20.81
C GLU A 89 17.74 -1.66 19.57
N CYS A 90 18.71 -1.16 18.82
CA CYS A 90 19.13 -1.81 17.59
C CYS A 90 20.54 -2.39 17.76
N CYS A 91 20.65 -3.73 17.77
CA CYS A 91 21.93 -4.42 17.83
C CYS A 91 22.85 -4.10 16.65
N ALA A 92 22.27 -3.80 15.47
CA ALA A 92 23.04 -3.35 14.32
C ALA A 92 23.52 -1.88 14.43
N CYS A 93 22.95 -1.10 15.36
CA CYS A 93 23.44 0.24 15.71
C CYS A 93 24.42 0.21 16.90
N ALA A 94 24.56 -0.92 17.59
CA ALA A 94 25.37 -1.05 18.79
C ALA A 94 26.87 -1.20 18.48
N PRO A 95 27.78 -0.63 19.30
CA PRO A 95 29.18 -0.99 19.31
C PRO A 95 29.36 -2.49 19.58
N GLU A 96 30.42 -3.08 19.03
CA GLU A 96 30.70 -4.52 19.17
C GLU A 96 30.84 -4.96 20.64
N GLU A 97 31.30 -4.04 21.50
CA GLU A 97 31.49 -4.20 22.95
C GLU A 97 30.17 -4.23 23.75
N GLU A 98 29.05 -3.84 23.12
CA GLU A 98 27.72 -3.81 23.74
C GLU A 98 26.80 -4.93 23.26
N LEU A 99 27.18 -5.67 22.21
CA LEU A 99 26.40 -6.78 21.64
C LEU A 99 26.08 -7.88 22.67
N ASP A 100 27.06 -8.24 23.51
CA ASP A 100 26.90 -9.27 24.56
C ASP A 100 25.94 -8.85 25.70
N LYS A 101 25.61 -7.56 25.78
CA LYS A 101 24.72 -6.98 26.80
C LYS A 101 23.33 -6.69 26.26
N MET A 102 23.11 -6.80 24.95
CA MET A 102 21.83 -6.50 24.35
C MET A 102 20.86 -7.66 24.49
N PRO A 103 19.58 -7.39 24.80
CA PRO A 103 18.53 -8.40 24.69
C PRO A 103 18.51 -8.95 23.26
N VAL A 104 18.33 -10.27 23.12
CA VAL A 104 18.03 -10.86 21.81
C VAL A 104 16.59 -10.46 21.48
N ASP A 105 16.43 -9.29 20.85
CA ASP A 105 15.13 -8.67 20.68
C ASP A 105 14.18 -9.55 19.87
N SER A 106 13.05 -9.82 20.51
CA SER A 106 11.83 -10.26 19.88
C SER A 106 10.78 -9.19 20.16
N PRO A 107 9.86 -8.88 19.23
CA PRO A 107 8.73 -7.99 19.52
C PRO A 107 8.08 -8.41 20.84
N SER A 108 7.90 -7.44 21.75
CA SER A 108 7.52 -7.73 23.12
C SER A 108 6.07 -8.24 23.16
N ARG A 109 5.78 -9.22 24.02
CA ARG A 109 4.39 -9.65 24.29
C ARG A 109 3.49 -8.47 24.73
N ASP A 110 4.10 -7.40 25.23
CA ASP A 110 3.42 -6.22 25.73
C ASP A 110 2.85 -5.36 24.59
N ASP A 111 3.52 -5.30 23.43
CA ASP A 111 3.01 -4.61 22.23
C ASP A 111 1.69 -5.19 21.72
N ASP A 112 1.62 -6.52 21.62
CA ASP A 112 0.41 -7.21 21.18
C ASP A 112 -0.75 -7.01 22.15
N LEU A 113 -0.48 -7.05 23.46
CA LEU A 113 -1.48 -6.77 24.48
C LEU A 113 -1.98 -5.32 24.40
N ARG A 114 -1.09 -4.35 24.16
CA ARG A 114 -1.45 -2.94 23.94
C ARG A 114 -2.34 -2.78 22.71
N ILE A 115 -1.99 -3.43 21.59
CA ILE A 115 -2.83 -3.42 20.38
C ILE A 115 -4.22 -4.00 20.68
N LYS A 116 -4.27 -5.14 21.39
CA LYS A 116 -5.52 -5.82 21.77
C LYS A 116 -6.43 -4.89 22.59
N THR A 117 -5.92 -4.31 23.67
CA THR A 117 -6.68 -3.37 24.53
C THR A 117 -7.10 -2.12 23.76
N ALA A 118 -6.25 -1.62 22.87
CA ALA A 118 -6.56 -0.48 22.04
C ALA A 118 -7.71 -0.76 21.07
N LEU A 119 -7.69 -1.92 20.40
CA LEU A 119 -8.76 -2.37 19.52
C LEU A 119 -10.07 -2.61 20.27
N GLU A 120 -10.03 -3.22 21.46
CA GLU A 120 -11.22 -3.38 22.32
C GLU A 120 -11.89 -2.03 22.63
N THR A 121 -11.09 -1.06 23.06
CA THR A 121 -11.57 0.29 23.37
C THR A 121 -12.09 0.99 22.12
N PHE A 122 -11.35 0.92 21.02
CA PHE A 122 -11.68 1.57 19.76
C PHE A 122 -12.99 1.03 19.16
N PHE A 123 -13.15 -0.29 19.10
CA PHE A 123 -14.39 -0.93 18.64
C PHE A 123 -15.54 -0.64 19.61
N GLY A 124 -15.28 -0.62 20.92
CA GLY A 124 -16.25 -0.21 21.94
C GLY A 124 -16.78 1.21 21.75
N VAL A 125 -15.96 2.14 21.27
CA VAL A 125 -16.38 3.50 20.93
C VAL A 125 -17.15 3.55 19.61
N LEU A 126 -16.58 3.00 18.53
CA LEU A 126 -17.18 3.11 17.20
C LEU A 126 -18.46 2.28 17.00
N SER A 127 -18.65 1.21 17.79
CA SER A 127 -19.89 0.43 17.75
C SER A 127 -21.13 1.23 18.16
N LYS A 128 -20.94 2.33 18.91
CA LYS A 128 -22.00 3.24 19.33
C LYS A 128 -22.34 4.29 18.26
N TRP A 129 -21.55 4.38 17.19
CA TRP A 129 -21.75 5.40 16.16
C TRP A 129 -22.87 4.98 15.22
N ALA A 130 -23.75 5.92 14.90
CA ALA A 130 -24.77 5.70 13.88
C ALA A 130 -24.11 5.56 12.50
N PRO A 131 -24.61 4.67 11.63
CA PRO A 131 -24.15 4.59 10.24
C PRO A 131 -24.51 5.88 9.49
N ALA A 132 -23.58 6.83 9.41
CA ALA A 132 -23.80 8.15 8.83
C ALA A 132 -22.80 8.45 7.71
N GLY A 133 -23.25 8.33 6.46
CA GLY A 133 -22.41 8.52 5.28
C GLY A 133 -21.28 7.49 5.17
N ASP A 134 -20.20 7.89 4.48
CA ASP A 134 -18.99 7.10 4.32
C ASP A 134 -17.94 7.47 5.36
N LEU A 135 -17.27 6.45 5.90
CA LEU A 135 -16.20 6.59 6.88
C LEU A 135 -15.06 5.64 6.54
N VAL A 136 -13.89 6.24 6.30
CA VAL A 136 -12.64 5.52 6.07
C VAL A 136 -11.94 5.29 7.41
N LEU A 137 -11.58 4.04 7.68
CA LEU A 137 -10.72 3.63 8.78
C LEU A 137 -9.33 3.29 8.23
N ASP A 138 -8.36 4.13 8.51
CA ASP A 138 -6.94 3.91 8.21
C ASP A 138 -6.22 3.43 9.44
N ILE A 139 -5.57 2.26 9.37
CA ILE A 139 -4.91 1.62 10.51
C ILE A 139 -3.41 1.56 10.22
N SER A 140 -2.63 2.12 11.13
CA SER A 140 -1.17 2.12 11.08
C SER A 140 -0.61 1.70 12.44
N VAL A 141 0.33 0.75 12.44
CA VAL A 141 1.02 0.27 13.64
C VAL A 141 2.52 0.36 13.38
N HIS A 142 3.25 1.09 14.22
CA HIS A 142 4.70 1.30 14.05
C HIS A 142 5.37 1.53 15.40
N SER A 143 6.68 1.31 15.48
CA SER A 143 7.48 1.76 16.62
C SER A 143 8.09 3.13 16.32
N PRO A 144 8.16 4.07 17.27
CA PRO A 144 8.93 5.31 17.10
C PRO A 144 10.38 5.05 16.68
N SER A 145 10.98 3.98 17.22
CA SER A 145 12.34 3.53 16.92
C SER A 145 12.53 3.03 15.48
N ASP A 146 11.45 2.68 14.76
CA ASP A 146 11.53 2.30 13.33
C ASP A 146 12.19 3.42 12.52
N SER A 147 11.90 4.69 12.85
CA SER A 147 12.46 5.88 12.20
C SER A 147 13.82 6.31 12.74
N GLU A 148 14.27 5.73 13.85
CA GLU A 148 15.58 6.02 14.44
C GLU A 148 16.64 5.08 13.87
N HIS A 149 16.32 3.78 13.83
CA HIS A 149 17.24 2.71 13.45
C HIS A 149 17.17 2.36 11.97
N GLY A 150 15.99 2.51 11.36
CA GLY A 150 15.74 2.27 9.95
C GLY A 150 15.05 3.47 9.30
N PHE A 151 14.96 3.44 7.97
CA PHE A 151 14.04 4.24 7.15
C PHE A 151 13.71 5.68 7.62
N GLN A 152 14.71 6.44 8.11
CA GLN A 152 14.60 7.82 8.61
C GLN A 152 13.94 8.80 7.62
N HIS A 153 13.87 8.42 6.34
CA HIS A 153 13.28 9.19 5.27
C HIS A 153 11.76 8.95 5.12
N LEU A 154 11.18 7.98 5.82
CA LEU A 154 9.73 7.76 5.78
C LEU A 154 9.01 8.85 6.57
N SER A 155 8.06 9.51 5.91
CA SER A 155 7.12 10.41 6.59
C SER A 155 5.84 9.66 6.94
N PHE A 156 5.45 9.69 8.22
CA PHE A 156 4.14 9.23 8.68
C PHE A 156 3.12 10.35 8.46
N GLU A 157 2.67 10.47 7.21
CA GLU A 157 1.66 11.46 6.81
C GLU A 157 0.29 10.83 6.59
N PRO A 158 -0.80 11.55 6.96
CA PRO A 158 -2.14 11.09 6.66
C PRO A 158 -2.32 10.97 5.16
N ASP A 159 -3.17 10.05 4.74
CA ASP A 159 -3.53 9.86 3.33
C ASP A 159 -4.35 11.04 2.82
N THR A 160 -3.66 12.09 2.40
CA THR A 160 -4.23 13.32 1.89
C THR A 160 -4.37 13.21 0.38
N THR A 161 -5.52 13.65 -0.14
CA THR A 161 -5.67 13.95 -1.57
C THR A 161 -4.84 15.20 -1.87
N MET A 162 -3.52 15.09 -1.85
CA MET A 162 -2.65 16.19 -2.24
C MET A 162 -2.83 16.39 -3.74
N ASP A 163 -3.06 17.64 -4.15
CA ASP A 163 -3.03 18.02 -5.56
C ASP A 163 -1.76 17.47 -6.21
N ARG A 164 -1.90 16.89 -7.40
CA ARG A 164 -0.78 16.40 -8.22
C ARG A 164 0.37 17.42 -8.32
N GLU A 165 0.05 18.72 -8.33
CA GLU A 165 1.02 19.81 -8.37
C GLU A 165 1.89 19.95 -7.10
N LYS A 166 1.36 19.58 -5.92
CA LYS A 166 2.16 19.53 -4.67
C LYS A 166 3.03 18.28 -4.60
N VAL A 167 2.55 17.17 -5.17
CA VAL A 167 3.32 15.93 -5.30
C VAL A 167 4.54 16.16 -6.19
N GLU A 168 4.38 16.84 -7.33
CA GLU A 168 5.51 17.22 -8.20
C GLU A 168 6.48 18.20 -7.50
N LYS A 169 5.96 19.19 -6.75
CA LYS A 169 6.82 20.11 -5.97
C LYS A 169 7.57 19.44 -4.82
N LEU A 170 7.06 18.34 -4.26
CA LEU A 170 7.79 17.52 -3.27
C LEU A 170 8.80 16.58 -3.94
N GLU A 171 8.56 16.17 -5.19
CA GLU A 171 9.48 15.33 -5.97
C GLU A 171 10.70 16.09 -6.50
N PHE A 172 10.54 17.39 -6.78
CA PHE A 172 11.58 18.33 -7.24
C PHE A 172 12.04 19.36 -6.20
N GLY A 173 11.31 19.49 -5.09
CA GLY A 173 11.71 20.30 -3.96
C GLY A 173 12.80 19.59 -3.18
N ASP A 174 13.90 20.28 -2.94
CA ASP A 174 15.02 19.86 -2.10
C ASP A 174 14.51 19.70 -0.66
N ASN A 175 13.84 18.57 -0.40
CA ASN A 175 13.17 18.27 0.87
C ASN A 175 14.27 17.98 1.89
N LYS A 176 14.81 19.03 2.47
CA LYS A 176 15.62 18.97 3.69
C LYS A 176 14.70 18.50 4.80
N GLY A 177 14.51 17.19 4.89
CA GLY A 177 13.91 16.54 6.05
C GLY A 177 14.62 16.98 7.34
N PRO A 178 14.02 16.76 8.51
CA PRO A 178 14.61 17.18 9.77
C PRO A 178 16.03 16.61 9.85
N LYS A 179 17.04 17.48 9.77
CA LYS A 179 18.45 17.13 9.99
C LYS A 179 18.63 16.83 11.48
N LYS A 180 18.08 15.71 11.95
CA LYS A 180 18.45 15.15 13.25
C LYS A 180 19.72 14.32 13.06
N LYS A 181 20.70 14.65 13.88
CA LYS A 181 22.10 14.27 13.77
C LYS A 181 22.29 12.78 14.09
N CYS A 182 22.21 11.90 13.09
CA CYS A 182 23.01 10.68 13.09
C CYS A 182 24.22 10.87 12.17
N GLN A 183 25.01 11.91 12.47
CA GLN A 183 26.42 11.97 12.10
C GLN A 183 27.21 11.23 13.17
N ARG A 184 27.16 9.89 13.18
CA ARG A 184 28.22 9.09 13.78
C ARG A 184 28.65 8.02 12.81
N ARG A 185 29.89 8.25 12.38
CA ARG A 185 30.82 7.45 11.58
C ARG A 185 30.79 5.95 11.88
N ARG A 186 31.12 5.19 10.82
CA ARG A 186 31.95 3.95 10.81
C ARG A 186 31.31 2.74 11.52
N ASP A 187 31.27 1.53 10.99
CA ASP A 187 32.05 0.80 9.99
C ASP A 187 31.15 -0.28 9.34
N LEU A 188 31.62 -0.88 8.24
CA LEU A 188 31.35 -2.26 7.78
C LEU A 188 29.92 -2.80 7.96
N VAL A 189 29.25 -3.02 6.83
CA VAL A 189 28.16 -4.00 6.58
C VAL A 189 27.96 -4.98 7.75
N ARG A 190 27.03 -4.66 8.67
CA ARG A 190 26.55 -5.56 9.74
C ARG A 190 25.08 -5.89 9.48
N SER A 191 24.68 -7.11 9.85
CA SER A 191 23.55 -7.85 9.28
C SER A 191 22.24 -7.04 9.22
N PRO A 192 21.73 -6.73 8.02
CA PRO A 192 20.40 -6.16 7.82
C PRO A 192 19.26 -7.01 8.39
N GLU A 193 19.54 -8.27 8.76
CA GLU A 193 18.55 -9.25 9.21
C GLU A 193 17.83 -8.89 10.50
N SER A 194 18.54 -8.45 11.54
CA SER A 194 17.88 -8.13 12.82
C SER A 194 16.95 -6.93 12.68
N ILE A 195 17.40 -5.86 12.02
CA ILE A 195 16.58 -4.68 11.80
C ILE A 195 15.39 -5.01 10.90
N ILE A 196 15.61 -5.76 9.80
CA ILE A 196 14.51 -6.14 8.90
C ILE A 196 13.51 -7.05 9.62
N SER A 197 13.96 -8.02 10.40
CA SER A 197 13.06 -8.91 11.17
C SER A 197 12.19 -8.11 12.15
N THR A 198 12.77 -7.19 12.91
CA THR A 198 12.04 -6.35 13.87
C THR A 198 11.10 -5.37 13.17
N MET A 199 11.57 -4.65 12.14
CA MET A 199 10.79 -3.63 11.45
C MET A 199 9.58 -4.20 10.69
N PHE A 200 9.75 -5.39 10.12
CA PHE A 200 8.74 -6.11 9.36
C PHE A 200 8.03 -7.19 10.18
N GLY A 201 8.09 -7.09 11.51
CA GLY A 201 7.38 -7.99 12.40
C GLY A 201 5.87 -8.08 12.09
N GLU A 202 5.31 -9.27 12.32
CA GLU A 202 3.89 -9.53 12.17
C GLU A 202 3.11 -8.91 13.34
N ILE A 203 2.02 -8.21 13.05
CA ILE A 203 1.05 -7.66 14.00
C ILE A 203 0.05 -8.78 14.29
N MET A 204 -0.21 -9.03 15.58
CA MET A 204 -1.01 -10.17 16.05
C MET A 204 -0.35 -11.52 15.72
N ASP A 205 0.97 -11.63 15.95
CA ASP A 205 1.72 -12.88 15.76
C ASP A 205 1.16 -13.99 16.68
N ARG A 206 1.54 -15.24 16.38
CA ARG A 206 1.26 -16.48 17.13
C ARG A 206 1.67 -16.43 18.60
N ARG A 207 2.33 -15.37 19.06
CA ARG A 207 2.74 -15.14 20.44
C ARG A 207 1.67 -14.39 21.26
N THR A 208 0.74 -13.68 20.61
CA THR A 208 -0.35 -12.94 21.28
C THR A 208 -1.39 -13.85 21.91
N PHE A 209 -1.71 -14.95 21.23
CA PHE A 209 -2.74 -15.91 21.63
C PHE A 209 -2.12 -17.30 21.75
N GLU A 210 -2.58 -18.08 22.72
CA GLU A 210 -2.11 -19.46 22.92
C GLU A 210 -2.51 -20.36 21.74
N SER A 211 -3.56 -19.98 21.00
CA SER A 211 -3.99 -20.69 19.80
C SER A 211 -4.79 -19.81 18.83
N ASN A 212 -4.84 -20.25 17.57
CA ASN A 212 -5.74 -19.68 16.56
C ASN A 212 -7.22 -19.67 17.01
N ALA A 213 -7.65 -20.63 17.83
CA ALA A 213 -9.03 -20.73 18.28
C ALA A 213 -9.36 -19.67 19.33
N GLU A 214 -8.42 -19.36 20.21
CA GLU A 214 -8.52 -18.30 21.20
C GLU A 214 -8.63 -16.93 20.53
N GLU A 215 -7.73 -16.63 19.60
CA GLU A 215 -7.78 -15.38 18.83
C GLU A 215 -9.12 -15.24 18.09
N ALA A 216 -9.60 -16.32 17.45
CA ALA A 216 -10.88 -16.30 16.77
C ALA A 216 -12.05 -16.04 17.73
N ARG A 217 -11.97 -16.51 18.97
CA ARG A 217 -12.97 -16.22 20.02
C ARG A 217 -12.89 -14.76 20.45
N TRP A 218 -11.68 -14.21 20.58
CA TRP A 218 -11.49 -12.81 20.94
C TRP A 218 -12.07 -11.85 19.88
N TRP A 219 -11.78 -12.04 18.59
CA TRP A 219 -12.39 -11.23 17.53
C TRP A 219 -13.92 -11.34 17.49
N ARG A 220 -14.49 -12.49 17.87
CA ARG A 220 -15.94 -12.70 17.93
C ARG A 220 -16.61 -11.90 19.04
N VAL A 221 -15.93 -11.63 20.16
CA VAL A 221 -16.52 -10.87 21.28
C VAL A 221 -16.42 -9.35 21.10
N LEU A 222 -15.53 -8.85 20.25
CA LEU A 222 -15.53 -7.43 19.89
C LEU A 222 -16.89 -7.02 19.32
N PRO A 223 -17.36 -5.77 19.48
CA PRO A 223 -18.63 -5.33 18.92
C PRO A 223 -18.51 -5.07 17.40
N SER A 224 -19.64 -5.09 16.70
CA SER A 224 -19.67 -4.70 15.28
C SER A 224 -19.63 -3.18 15.13
N VAL A 225 -18.98 -2.71 14.07
CA VAL A 225 -18.77 -1.29 13.79
C VAL A 225 -19.40 -0.94 12.43
N PRO A 226 -20.72 -0.63 12.40
CA PRO A 226 -21.45 -0.37 11.15
C PRO A 226 -21.13 0.99 10.52
N ALA A 227 -20.46 1.89 11.25
CA ALA A 227 -20.08 3.19 10.75
C ALA A 227 -18.99 3.11 9.66
N VAL A 228 -18.08 2.14 9.74
CA VAL A 228 -16.94 1.99 8.83
C VAL A 228 -17.39 1.44 7.48
N THR A 229 -17.00 2.12 6.40
CA THR A 229 -17.31 1.74 5.00
C THR A 229 -16.06 1.53 4.14
N SER A 230 -14.88 1.92 4.60
CA SER A 230 -13.63 1.61 3.91
C SER A 230 -12.53 1.33 4.94
N VAL A 231 -11.70 0.32 4.68
CA VAL A 231 -10.53 0.02 5.52
C VAL A 231 -9.27 0.20 4.69
N LEU A 232 -8.35 1.03 5.18
CA LEU A 232 -7.03 1.26 4.61
C LEU A 232 -5.96 0.70 5.55
N LEU A 233 -5.11 -0.14 4.98
CA LEU A 233 -3.95 -0.74 5.64
C LEU A 233 -2.77 -0.47 4.72
N ARG A 234 -2.12 0.69 4.93
CA ARG A 234 -1.11 1.24 4.02
C ARG A 234 0.28 0.70 4.37
N GLN A 235 1.15 0.60 3.38
CA GLN A 235 2.53 0.13 3.58
C GLN A 235 3.44 1.15 4.29
N GLN A 236 2.91 2.30 4.70
CA GLN A 236 3.67 3.35 5.36
C GLN A 236 4.37 2.85 6.61
N THR A 237 3.73 1.91 7.30
CA THR A 237 4.32 1.15 8.38
C THR A 237 4.97 -0.10 7.81
N ARG A 238 6.18 -0.44 8.27
CA ARG A 238 6.87 -1.66 7.82
C ARG A 238 6.31 -2.92 8.49
N ARG A 239 5.54 -2.78 9.57
CA ARG A 239 4.82 -3.87 10.22
C ARG A 239 3.76 -4.49 9.29
N ARG A 240 3.55 -5.79 9.43
CA ARG A 240 2.68 -6.57 8.55
C ARG A 240 1.54 -7.18 9.33
N TRP A 241 0.32 -7.08 8.86
CA TRP A 241 -0.81 -7.73 9.54
C TRP A 241 -0.82 -9.22 9.25
N ASN A 242 -1.03 -10.04 10.29
CA ASN A 242 -1.37 -11.44 10.07
C ASN A 242 -2.65 -11.53 9.21
N PRO A 243 -2.62 -12.14 8.01
CA PRO A 243 -3.79 -12.15 7.13
C PRO A 243 -5.00 -12.86 7.76
N ARG A 244 -4.80 -13.84 8.65
CA ARG A 244 -5.91 -14.51 9.36
C ARG A 244 -6.60 -13.58 10.33
N SER A 245 -5.85 -12.71 11.02
CA SER A 245 -6.41 -11.69 11.91
C SER A 245 -7.24 -10.69 11.13
N LEU A 246 -6.78 -10.25 9.95
CA LEU A 246 -7.59 -9.42 9.04
C LEU A 246 -8.89 -10.11 8.63
N GLY A 247 -8.82 -11.41 8.33
CA GLY A 247 -10.00 -12.22 8.01
C GLY A 247 -11.01 -12.30 9.15
N ARG A 248 -10.61 -12.04 10.38
CA ARG A 248 -11.48 -11.99 11.57
C ARG A 248 -11.93 -10.58 11.92
N MET A 249 -11.12 -9.58 11.55
CA MET A 249 -11.42 -8.17 11.73
C MET A 249 -12.47 -7.67 10.74
N PHE A 250 -12.34 -7.98 9.44
CA PHE A 250 -13.24 -7.46 8.40
C PHE A 250 -14.73 -7.82 8.58
N PRO A 251 -15.10 -9.02 9.09
CA PRO A 251 -16.49 -9.33 9.44
C PRO A 251 -17.10 -8.40 10.51
N ARG A 252 -16.28 -7.67 11.27
CA ARG A 252 -16.76 -6.68 12.24
C ARG A 252 -17.24 -5.38 11.61
N PHE A 253 -17.02 -5.18 10.31
CA PHE A 253 -17.46 -4.02 9.54
C PHE A 253 -18.60 -4.42 8.58
N PRO A 254 -19.86 -4.49 9.04
CA PRO A 254 -20.97 -5.04 8.25
C PRO A 254 -21.34 -4.19 7.02
N ARG A 255 -20.87 -2.95 6.93
CA ARG A 255 -21.11 -2.03 5.82
C ARG A 255 -19.85 -1.71 5.02
N LEU A 256 -18.91 -2.65 4.90
CA LEU A 256 -17.61 -2.48 4.23
C LEU A 256 -17.65 -2.77 2.72
N PRO A 257 -17.87 -1.79 1.81
CA PRO A 257 -17.73 -1.96 0.37
C PRO A 257 -16.28 -1.96 -0.13
N GLU A 258 -15.33 -1.39 0.60
CA GLU A 258 -13.97 -1.17 0.11
C GLU A 258 -12.88 -1.65 1.09
N ILE A 259 -11.94 -2.43 0.56
CA ILE A 259 -10.74 -2.89 1.26
C ILE A 259 -9.53 -2.45 0.45
N HIS A 260 -8.60 -1.76 1.12
CA HIS A 260 -7.31 -1.39 0.55
C HIS A 260 -6.20 -1.90 1.46
N TYR A 261 -5.39 -2.83 0.96
CA TYR A 261 -4.34 -3.49 1.72
C TYR A 261 -3.01 -3.50 0.97
N GLU A 262 -1.98 -2.96 1.60
CA GLU A 262 -0.63 -2.82 1.05
C GLU A 262 0.39 -3.50 1.98
N PRO A 263 0.41 -4.84 2.05
CA PRO A 263 1.38 -5.55 2.87
C PRO A 263 2.80 -5.42 2.32
N TRP A 264 3.77 -5.75 3.15
CA TRP A 264 5.09 -6.17 2.69
C TRP A 264 5.16 -7.69 2.61
N ARG A 265 5.98 -8.23 1.70
CA ARG A 265 6.27 -9.67 1.63
C ARG A 265 7.03 -10.17 2.86
N GLU A 266 7.08 -11.49 3.02
CA GLU A 266 8.05 -12.16 3.88
C GLU A 266 9.43 -12.24 3.23
N TRP A 267 10.44 -12.36 4.07
CA TRP A 267 11.84 -12.35 3.67
C TRP A 267 12.54 -13.72 3.73
N ASP A 268 11.75 -14.79 3.86
CA ASP A 268 12.19 -16.16 3.61
C ASP A 268 11.05 -17.00 3.00
N GLY A 269 11.42 -18.05 2.26
CA GLY A 269 10.46 -18.86 1.52
C GLY A 269 9.53 -19.71 2.40
N TYR A 270 9.92 -20.03 3.64
CA TYR A 270 9.10 -20.82 4.55
C TYR A 270 7.99 -19.95 5.16
N GLU A 271 8.34 -18.80 5.72
CA GLU A 271 7.39 -17.84 6.27
C GLU A 271 6.48 -17.30 5.17
N GLN A 272 7.01 -16.99 3.96
CA GLN A 272 6.14 -16.55 2.85
C GLN A 272 5.05 -17.57 2.51
N LYS A 273 5.35 -18.87 2.56
CA LYS A 273 4.33 -19.92 2.34
C LYS A 273 3.30 -19.95 3.47
N ALA A 274 3.72 -19.71 4.71
CA ALA A 274 2.82 -19.61 5.85
C ALA A 274 1.89 -18.37 5.74
N THR A 275 2.44 -17.22 5.34
CA THR A 275 1.68 -15.99 5.07
C THR A 275 0.72 -16.18 3.89
N ASP A 276 1.15 -16.85 2.81
CA ASP A 276 0.29 -17.18 1.67
C ASP A 276 -0.89 -18.07 2.09
N LYS A 277 -0.68 -19.00 3.03
CA LYS A 277 -1.77 -19.77 3.66
C LYS A 277 -2.69 -18.90 4.51
N GLY A 278 -2.17 -17.86 5.15
CA GLY A 278 -2.98 -16.84 5.82
C GLY A 278 -3.87 -16.10 4.82
N TYR A 279 -3.33 -15.72 3.66
CA TYR A 279 -4.10 -15.05 2.60
C TYR A 279 -5.24 -15.91 2.07
N GLU A 280 -5.06 -17.22 1.98
CA GLU A 280 -6.15 -18.14 1.65
C GLU A 280 -7.33 -17.96 2.63
N SER A 281 -7.06 -18.00 3.94
CA SER A 281 -8.09 -17.79 4.97
C SER A 281 -8.71 -16.38 4.94
N LEU A 282 -7.91 -15.34 4.66
CA LEU A 282 -8.41 -13.98 4.52
C LEU A 282 -9.45 -13.88 3.39
N LEU A 283 -9.10 -14.40 2.21
CA LEU A 283 -9.94 -14.29 1.01
C LEU A 283 -11.21 -15.13 1.14
N GLU A 284 -11.13 -16.31 1.74
CA GLU A 284 -12.30 -17.14 2.09
C GLU A 284 -13.24 -16.40 3.04
N SER A 285 -12.69 -15.72 4.06
CA SER A 285 -13.48 -14.92 4.99
C SER A 285 -14.14 -13.73 4.30
N VAL A 286 -13.40 -12.97 3.48
CA VAL A 286 -13.96 -11.84 2.73
C VAL A 286 -15.09 -12.29 1.81
N ALA A 287 -14.90 -13.40 1.08
CA ALA A 287 -15.91 -13.92 0.17
C ALA A 287 -17.18 -14.40 0.89
N SER A 288 -17.05 -14.98 2.10
CA SER A 288 -18.18 -15.56 2.84
C SER A 288 -18.86 -14.59 3.80
N ALA A 289 -18.10 -13.76 4.51
CA ALA A 289 -18.58 -12.91 5.59
C ALA A 289 -18.77 -11.44 5.18
N ASN A 290 -18.24 -11.01 4.03
CA ASN A 290 -18.34 -9.63 3.55
C ASN A 290 -18.89 -9.53 2.11
N PRO A 291 -20.09 -10.08 1.80
CA PRO A 291 -20.67 -10.08 0.44
C PRO A 291 -20.99 -8.69 -0.12
N GLN A 292 -20.97 -7.66 0.73
CA GLN A 292 -21.13 -6.25 0.38
C GLN A 292 -19.87 -5.62 -0.23
N VAL A 293 -18.70 -6.26 -0.11
CA VAL A 293 -17.44 -5.75 -0.69
C VAL A 293 -17.60 -5.65 -2.21
N ARG A 294 -17.24 -4.49 -2.76
CA ARG A 294 -17.26 -4.18 -4.20
C ARG A 294 -15.89 -3.76 -4.72
N ARG A 295 -14.99 -3.35 -3.83
CA ARG A 295 -13.67 -2.79 -4.19
C ARG A 295 -12.59 -3.45 -3.35
N ILE A 296 -11.64 -4.10 -4.01
CA ILE A 296 -10.47 -4.68 -3.35
C ILE A 296 -9.22 -4.19 -4.07
N THR A 297 -8.31 -3.59 -3.30
CA THR A 297 -6.94 -3.28 -3.73
C THR A 297 -5.96 -4.03 -2.84
N LEU A 298 -5.13 -4.87 -3.44
CA LEU A 298 -4.06 -5.64 -2.81
C LEU A 298 -2.74 -5.27 -3.49
N PHE A 299 -1.77 -4.78 -2.73
CA PHE A 299 -0.44 -4.45 -3.24
C PHE A 299 0.64 -4.98 -2.30
N GLU A 300 1.20 -6.15 -2.60
CA GLU A 300 2.27 -6.71 -1.78
C GLU A 300 3.61 -6.11 -2.20
N ASN A 301 4.14 -5.23 -1.37
CA ASN A 301 5.40 -4.57 -1.61
C ASN A 301 6.59 -5.50 -1.32
N PHE A 302 7.68 -5.28 -2.05
CA PHE A 302 8.94 -5.99 -1.88
C PHE A 302 10.10 -5.07 -2.26
N ASN A 303 11.32 -5.52 -1.99
CA ASN A 303 12.52 -4.83 -2.45
C ASN A 303 13.61 -5.86 -2.74
N GLU A 304 14.15 -5.84 -3.95
CA GLU A 304 15.19 -6.78 -4.39
C GLU A 304 16.47 -6.65 -3.54
N SER A 305 16.78 -5.43 -3.08
CA SER A 305 17.99 -5.15 -2.30
C SER A 305 17.90 -5.72 -0.88
N TYR A 306 16.70 -5.72 -0.27
CA TYR A 306 16.50 -6.36 1.03
C TYR A 306 16.57 -7.88 0.90
N ALA A 307 15.97 -8.46 -0.15
CA ALA A 307 16.06 -9.89 -0.42
C ALA A 307 17.52 -10.33 -0.63
N ASP A 308 18.28 -9.58 -1.43
CA ASP A 308 19.69 -9.82 -1.67
C ASP A 308 20.51 -9.78 -0.37
N ALA A 309 20.35 -8.70 0.40
CA ALA A 309 21.05 -8.50 1.67
C ALA A 309 20.77 -9.60 2.72
N LEU A 310 19.58 -10.20 2.72
CA LEU A 310 19.23 -11.29 3.63
C LEU A 310 19.71 -12.65 3.14
N ASN A 311 19.88 -12.81 1.83
CA ASN A 311 20.48 -14.01 1.25
C ASN A 311 22.01 -14.03 1.47
N THR A 312 22.66 -12.86 1.51
CA THR A 312 24.10 -12.72 1.80
C THR A 312 24.40 -13.05 3.26
N GLY A 313 24.51 -14.33 3.59
CA GLY A 313 24.82 -14.82 4.94
C GLY A 313 24.08 -16.09 5.35
N ARG A 314 23.03 -16.48 4.60
CA ARG A 314 22.27 -17.70 4.88
C ARG A 314 22.84 -18.93 4.15
N PRO A 315 22.75 -20.14 4.74
CA PRO A 315 23.07 -21.37 4.04
C PRO A 315 22.25 -21.47 2.74
N ARG A 316 22.87 -21.95 1.66
CA ARG A 316 22.20 -22.17 0.36
C ARG A 316 21.22 -23.35 0.41
N SER A 317 20.21 -23.26 1.25
CA SER A 317 19.05 -24.15 1.27
C SER A 317 17.90 -23.45 0.53
N GLU A 318 17.31 -24.12 -0.46
CA GLU A 318 16.19 -23.61 -1.25
C GLU A 318 14.99 -23.20 -0.37
N THR A 319 14.85 -23.79 0.82
CA THR A 319 13.70 -23.57 1.70
C THR A 319 13.69 -22.18 2.36
N PHE A 320 14.86 -21.60 2.63
CA PHE A 320 15.01 -20.36 3.41
C PHE A 320 15.48 -19.17 2.57
N GLN A 321 15.74 -19.38 1.28
CA GLN A 321 16.11 -18.31 0.36
C GLN A 321 14.93 -17.39 0.06
N CYS A 322 15.22 -16.11 -0.08
CA CYS A 322 14.26 -15.10 -0.50
C CYS A 322 14.46 -14.81 -1.97
N ASP A 323 13.50 -15.18 -2.82
CA ASP A 323 13.55 -14.82 -4.24
C ASP A 323 13.66 -13.29 -4.41
N LEU A 324 14.56 -12.81 -5.26
CA LEU A 324 14.72 -11.37 -5.52
C LEU A 324 13.40 -10.74 -5.99
N SER A 325 12.66 -11.45 -6.85
CA SER A 325 11.30 -11.11 -7.24
C SER A 325 10.28 -11.88 -6.40
N ARG A 326 9.16 -11.25 -6.03
CA ARG A 326 8.05 -11.95 -5.39
C ARG A 326 7.36 -12.92 -6.36
N ILE A 327 7.40 -14.22 -6.06
CA ILE A 327 6.67 -15.27 -6.80
C ILE A 327 5.31 -15.51 -6.16
N PRO A 328 4.18 -15.14 -6.79
CA PRO A 328 2.85 -15.25 -6.17
C PRO A 328 2.34 -16.70 -6.05
N SER A 329 1.61 -17.01 -4.98
CA SER A 329 0.96 -18.32 -4.80
C SER A 329 -0.21 -18.51 -5.77
N ALA A 330 -0.18 -19.60 -6.54
CA ALA A 330 -1.29 -19.96 -7.42
C ALA A 330 -2.59 -20.28 -6.65
N ALA A 331 -2.51 -20.66 -5.37
CA ALA A 331 -3.70 -20.88 -4.54
C ALA A 331 -4.37 -19.55 -4.18
N VAL A 332 -3.58 -18.56 -3.76
CA VAL A 332 -4.04 -17.19 -3.51
C VAL A 332 -4.66 -16.60 -4.78
N GLY A 333 -4.02 -16.75 -5.94
CA GLY A 333 -4.56 -16.27 -7.21
C GLY A 333 -5.93 -16.87 -7.57
N ARG A 334 -6.16 -18.16 -7.30
CA ARG A 334 -7.49 -18.78 -7.48
C ARG A 334 -8.54 -18.20 -6.55
N LEU A 335 -8.21 -17.99 -5.28
CA LEU A 335 -9.14 -17.44 -4.29
C LEU A 335 -9.46 -15.98 -4.56
N VAL A 336 -8.49 -15.17 -4.99
CA VAL A 336 -8.77 -13.79 -5.46
C VAL A 336 -9.71 -13.82 -6.66
N THR A 337 -9.52 -14.75 -7.59
CA THR A 337 -10.42 -14.92 -8.74
C THR A 337 -11.85 -15.22 -8.28
N GLN A 338 -12.02 -16.14 -7.33
CA GLN A 338 -13.33 -16.49 -6.77
C GLN A 338 -13.95 -15.33 -5.99
N ALA A 339 -13.18 -14.65 -5.14
CA ALA A 339 -13.63 -13.49 -4.38
C ALA A 339 -14.01 -12.30 -5.28
N SER A 340 -13.49 -12.28 -6.53
CA SER A 340 -13.72 -11.18 -7.46
C SER A 340 -15.07 -11.21 -8.21
N LEU A 341 -15.81 -12.31 -8.15
CA LEU A 341 -17.02 -12.52 -8.97
C LEU A 341 -18.07 -11.42 -8.80
N GLU A 342 -18.22 -10.89 -7.58
CA GLU A 342 -19.21 -9.86 -7.23
C GLU A 342 -18.61 -8.45 -7.08
N LEU A 343 -17.32 -8.28 -7.42
CA LEU A 343 -16.62 -7.00 -7.31
C LEU A 343 -16.94 -6.08 -8.49
N GLU A 344 -16.87 -4.78 -8.23
CA GLU A 344 -16.84 -3.73 -9.25
C GLU A 344 -15.40 -3.35 -9.60
N HIS A 345 -14.48 -3.43 -8.64
CA HIS A 345 -13.09 -3.05 -8.83
C HIS A 345 -12.15 -4.04 -8.14
N LEU A 346 -11.22 -4.60 -8.91
CA LEU A 346 -10.11 -5.41 -8.39
C LEU A 346 -8.78 -4.84 -8.87
N SER A 347 -7.89 -4.56 -7.92
CA SER A 347 -6.46 -4.35 -8.16
C SER A 347 -5.69 -5.34 -7.30
N ALA A 348 -4.90 -6.22 -7.91
CA ALA A 348 -4.07 -7.18 -7.19
C ALA A 348 -2.66 -7.21 -7.81
N SER A 349 -1.73 -6.53 -7.15
CA SER A 349 -0.35 -6.36 -7.61
C SER A 349 0.62 -7.10 -6.69
N PHE A 350 1.49 -7.90 -7.29
CA PHE A 350 2.55 -8.73 -6.71
C PHE A 350 2.10 -9.83 -5.73
N LEU A 351 0.91 -9.72 -5.14
CA LEU A 351 0.27 -10.79 -4.38
C LEU A 351 -0.37 -11.86 -5.30
N VAL A 352 -0.72 -11.48 -6.53
CA VAL A 352 -1.40 -12.33 -7.52
C VAL A 352 -0.70 -12.21 -8.87
N ASP A 353 -0.43 -13.36 -9.49
CA ASP A 353 -0.01 -13.42 -10.89
C ASP A 353 -1.24 -13.57 -11.82
N ALA A 354 -1.29 -12.76 -12.88
CA ALA A 354 -2.37 -12.76 -13.85
C ALA A 354 -2.55 -14.12 -14.52
N GLY A 355 -1.47 -14.87 -14.76
CA GLY A 355 -1.53 -16.22 -15.31
C GLY A 355 -2.31 -17.17 -14.41
N SER A 356 -2.10 -17.10 -13.09
CA SER A 356 -2.84 -17.91 -12.11
C SER A 356 -4.33 -17.52 -12.03
N PHE A 357 -4.63 -16.22 -12.06
CA PHE A 357 -5.99 -15.69 -12.08
C PHE A 357 -6.75 -16.16 -13.33
N LEU A 358 -6.15 -15.95 -14.50
CA LEU A 358 -6.74 -16.30 -15.79
C LEU A 358 -6.84 -17.81 -16.01
N ALA A 359 -5.93 -18.59 -15.44
CA ALA A 359 -6.06 -20.05 -15.41
C ALA A 359 -7.27 -20.50 -14.58
N ALA A 360 -7.57 -19.82 -13.46
CA ALA A 360 -8.79 -20.07 -12.69
C ALA A 360 -10.04 -19.70 -13.49
N CYS A 361 -10.04 -18.55 -14.17
CA CYS A 361 -11.11 -18.15 -15.08
C CYS A 361 -11.36 -19.23 -16.15
N HIS A 362 -10.30 -19.74 -16.79
CA HIS A 362 -10.41 -20.73 -17.85
C HIS A 362 -10.95 -22.08 -17.35
N ARG A 363 -10.49 -22.55 -16.18
CA ARG A 363 -10.97 -23.81 -15.58
C ARG A 363 -12.43 -23.77 -15.12
N ASN A 364 -12.98 -22.58 -14.90
CA ASN A 364 -14.35 -22.37 -14.43
C ASN A 364 -15.15 -21.56 -15.46
N PRO A 365 -15.66 -22.20 -16.53
CA PRO A 365 -16.36 -21.50 -17.61
C PRO A 365 -17.69 -20.88 -17.17
N SER A 366 -18.31 -21.41 -16.11
CA SER A 366 -19.56 -20.87 -15.53
C SER A 366 -19.37 -19.56 -14.77
N TRP A 367 -18.14 -19.19 -14.43
CA TRP A 367 -17.87 -17.94 -13.71
C TRP A 367 -18.08 -16.74 -14.63
N THR A 368 -18.81 -15.76 -14.12
CA THR A 368 -19.08 -14.48 -14.79
C THR A 368 -18.89 -13.35 -13.79
N TRP A 369 -18.58 -12.16 -14.29
CA TRP A 369 -18.32 -10.96 -13.48
C TRP A 369 -19.31 -9.87 -13.89
N PRO A 370 -20.57 -9.95 -13.43
CA PRO A 370 -21.64 -9.08 -13.91
C PRO A 370 -21.42 -7.59 -13.60
N ARG A 371 -20.54 -7.28 -12.63
CA ARG A 371 -20.34 -5.93 -12.08
C ARG A 371 -18.94 -5.36 -12.27
N LEU A 372 -17.96 -6.20 -12.64
CA LEU A 372 -16.55 -5.79 -12.67
C LEU A 372 -16.32 -4.74 -13.76
N LYS A 373 -15.88 -3.55 -13.35
CA LYS A 373 -15.55 -2.39 -14.19
C LYS A 373 -14.06 -2.24 -14.38
N THR A 374 -13.26 -2.51 -13.35
CA THR A 374 -11.80 -2.36 -13.44
C THR A 374 -11.09 -3.61 -12.94
N LEU A 375 -10.16 -4.12 -13.74
CA LEU A 375 -9.28 -5.23 -13.37
C LEU A 375 -7.82 -4.83 -13.55
N ILE A 376 -7.02 -4.88 -12.50
CA ILE A 376 -5.58 -4.61 -12.55
C ILE A 376 -4.85 -5.79 -11.93
N LEU A 377 -3.94 -6.40 -12.68
CA LEU A 377 -3.16 -7.56 -12.26
C LEU A 377 -1.68 -7.37 -12.62
N THR A 378 -0.80 -7.97 -11.85
CA THR A 378 0.61 -8.11 -12.23
C THR A 378 0.90 -9.44 -12.89
N THR A 379 1.95 -9.55 -13.70
CA THR A 379 2.43 -10.85 -14.17
C THR A 379 3.94 -10.97 -14.29
N GLN A 380 4.48 -12.13 -13.92
CA GLN A 380 5.91 -12.41 -14.06
C GLN A 380 6.35 -12.66 -15.51
N VAL A 381 5.43 -12.87 -16.45
CA VAL A 381 5.80 -13.19 -17.84
C VAL A 381 6.12 -11.96 -18.69
N PHE A 382 5.81 -10.75 -18.21
CA PHE A 382 6.12 -9.51 -18.91
C PHE A 382 7.61 -9.19 -18.73
N VAL A 383 8.43 -9.89 -19.51
CA VAL A 383 9.88 -9.73 -19.59
C VAL A 383 10.32 -9.60 -21.06
N PRO A 384 11.43 -8.91 -21.35
CA PRO A 384 11.95 -8.83 -22.72
C PRO A 384 12.51 -10.19 -23.16
N GLY A 385 12.52 -10.43 -24.47
CA GLY A 385 13.12 -11.62 -25.08
C GLY A 385 12.15 -12.47 -25.89
N VAL A 386 12.70 -13.27 -26.80
CA VAL A 386 11.89 -14.11 -27.72
C VAL A 386 11.14 -15.21 -26.96
N GLU A 387 11.74 -15.74 -25.89
CA GLU A 387 11.13 -16.80 -25.07
C GLU A 387 9.87 -16.33 -24.34
N ALA A 388 9.80 -15.04 -23.99
CA ALA A 388 8.66 -14.44 -23.33
C ALA A 388 7.47 -14.16 -24.27
N PHE A 389 7.67 -14.27 -25.59
CA PHE A 389 6.64 -13.99 -26.58
C PHE A 389 5.43 -14.92 -26.42
N ARG A 390 5.64 -16.24 -26.36
CA ARG A 390 4.54 -17.22 -26.23
C ARG A 390 3.79 -17.09 -24.89
N PRO A 391 4.47 -17.02 -23.72
CA PRO A 391 3.79 -16.78 -22.44
C PRO A 391 2.98 -15.48 -22.41
N THR A 392 3.52 -14.39 -22.97
CA THR A 392 2.83 -13.10 -23.06
C THR A 392 1.57 -13.21 -23.92
N ALA A 393 1.68 -13.76 -25.13
CA ALA A 393 0.55 -13.99 -26.02
C ALA A 393 -0.56 -14.81 -25.34
N MET A 394 -0.19 -15.93 -24.70
CA MET A 394 -1.13 -16.80 -24.00
C MET A 394 -1.88 -16.07 -22.86
N ILE A 395 -1.20 -15.23 -22.09
CA ILE A 395 -1.85 -14.44 -21.03
C ILE A 395 -2.81 -13.41 -21.61
N LEU A 396 -2.43 -12.73 -22.70
CA LEU A 396 -3.30 -11.74 -23.35
C LEU A 396 -4.54 -12.38 -23.99
N GLU A 397 -4.40 -13.57 -24.59
CA GLU A 397 -5.52 -14.35 -25.14
C GLU A 397 -6.48 -14.79 -24.03
N ARG A 398 -5.95 -15.33 -22.92
CA ARG A 398 -6.79 -15.72 -21.77
C ARG A 398 -7.46 -14.52 -21.12
N ALA A 399 -6.79 -13.38 -21.09
CA ALA A 399 -7.36 -12.12 -20.59
C ALA A 399 -8.53 -11.67 -21.45
N ALA A 400 -8.43 -11.74 -22.78
CA ALA A 400 -9.54 -11.46 -23.67
C ALA A 400 -10.72 -12.41 -23.42
N ALA A 401 -10.47 -13.73 -23.34
CA ALA A 401 -11.50 -14.73 -23.06
C ALA A 401 -12.19 -14.51 -21.69
N ALA A 402 -11.46 -14.03 -20.68
CA ALA A 402 -12.05 -13.63 -19.40
C ALA A 402 -12.87 -12.35 -19.54
N ALA A 403 -12.38 -11.33 -20.26
CA ALA A 403 -13.05 -10.05 -20.47
C ALA A 403 -14.41 -10.18 -21.17
N ARG A 404 -14.58 -11.15 -22.08
CA ARG A 404 -15.89 -11.48 -22.69
C ARG A 404 -16.97 -11.87 -21.66
N ARG A 405 -16.56 -12.36 -20.48
CA ARG A 405 -17.45 -12.69 -19.35
C ARG A 405 -17.56 -11.57 -18.30
N MET A 406 -17.07 -10.39 -18.63
CA MET A 406 -17.08 -9.18 -17.81
C MET A 406 -17.84 -8.07 -18.56
N PRO A 407 -19.18 -8.13 -18.64
CA PRO A 407 -19.98 -7.25 -19.50
C PRO A 407 -19.83 -5.75 -19.17
N ARG A 408 -19.46 -5.41 -17.93
CA ARG A 408 -19.28 -4.02 -17.47
C ARG A 408 -17.83 -3.55 -17.42
N LEU A 409 -16.86 -4.33 -17.90
CA LEU A 409 -15.44 -4.02 -17.79
C LEU A 409 -15.06 -2.76 -18.58
N GLU A 410 -14.77 -1.65 -17.91
CA GLU A 410 -14.36 -0.39 -18.54
C GLU A 410 -12.86 -0.39 -18.88
N THR A 411 -12.03 -0.92 -17.97
CA THR A 411 -10.58 -0.95 -18.13
C THR A 411 -9.97 -2.24 -17.59
N LEU A 412 -8.97 -2.78 -18.29
CA LEU A 412 -8.14 -3.87 -17.80
C LEU A 412 -6.67 -3.52 -17.96
N HIS A 413 -5.89 -3.74 -16.90
CA HIS A 413 -4.45 -3.53 -16.87
C HIS A 413 -3.75 -4.82 -16.45
N ILE A 414 -2.82 -5.31 -17.25
CA ILE A 414 -1.83 -6.31 -16.85
C ILE A 414 -0.48 -5.64 -16.93
N TRP A 415 0.32 -5.69 -15.88
CA TRP A 415 1.59 -4.98 -15.85
C TRP A 415 2.68 -5.74 -15.09
N ASN A 416 3.92 -5.31 -15.26
CA ASN A 416 5.03 -5.69 -14.39
C ASN A 416 6.04 -4.55 -14.32
N GLY A 417 6.80 -4.51 -13.24
CA GLY A 417 7.81 -3.50 -13.00
C GLY A 417 8.85 -3.99 -12.01
N ARG A 418 10.12 -3.73 -12.31
CA ARG A 418 11.28 -3.93 -11.44
C ARG A 418 12.42 -3.02 -11.89
N GLU A 419 13.56 -3.09 -11.24
CA GLU A 419 14.75 -2.36 -11.68
C GLU A 419 15.07 -2.67 -13.17
N GLY A 420 15.23 -1.60 -13.96
CA GLY A 420 15.54 -1.63 -15.40
C GLY A 420 14.39 -2.01 -16.34
N LEU A 421 13.29 -2.61 -15.86
CA LEU A 421 12.28 -3.22 -16.72
C LEU A 421 10.85 -2.89 -16.27
N ALA A 422 10.04 -2.36 -17.19
CA ALA A 422 8.63 -2.11 -16.95
C ALA A 422 7.81 -2.29 -18.24
N ALA A 423 6.65 -2.94 -18.11
CA ALA A 423 5.69 -3.08 -19.20
C ALA A 423 4.26 -3.15 -18.69
N SER A 424 3.32 -2.67 -19.50
CA SER A 424 1.88 -2.76 -19.27
C SER A 424 1.12 -3.01 -20.56
N PHE A 425 0.13 -3.88 -20.47
CA PHE A 425 -0.94 -4.02 -21.42
C PHE A 425 -2.20 -3.39 -20.82
N ARG A 426 -2.84 -2.48 -21.56
CA ARG A 426 -4.10 -1.84 -21.18
C ARG A 426 -5.16 -2.13 -22.22
N TYR A 427 -6.33 -2.56 -21.78
CA TYR A 427 -7.57 -2.48 -22.54
C TYR A 427 -8.46 -1.37 -21.97
N GLN A 428 -9.08 -0.59 -22.86
CA GLN A 428 -10.10 0.41 -22.53
C GLN A 428 -11.31 0.18 -23.43
N ALA A 429 -12.51 0.24 -22.85
CA ALA A 429 -13.75 -0.09 -23.53
C ALA A 429 -14.32 1.01 -24.44
N SER A 430 -14.10 2.29 -24.09
CA SER A 430 -14.70 3.41 -24.80
C SER A 430 -13.73 4.60 -24.91
N PRO A 431 -13.36 5.02 -26.14
CA PRO A 431 -13.43 4.18 -27.35
C PRO A 431 -12.59 2.89 -27.15
N PRO A 432 -12.97 1.77 -27.80
CA PRO A 432 -12.29 0.50 -27.60
C PRO A 432 -10.85 0.59 -28.09
N SER A 433 -9.91 0.30 -27.19
CA SER A 433 -8.50 0.29 -27.53
C SER A 433 -7.71 -0.70 -26.68
N ILE A 434 -6.65 -1.22 -27.26
CA ILE A 434 -5.57 -1.89 -26.54
C ILE A 434 -4.26 -1.10 -26.68
N THR A 435 -3.47 -1.07 -25.62
CA THR A 435 -2.21 -0.32 -25.58
C THR A 435 -1.13 -1.19 -24.94
N TRP A 436 -0.03 -1.41 -25.65
CA TRP A 436 1.22 -1.86 -25.03
C TRP A 436 2.09 -0.66 -24.72
N ARG A 437 2.54 -0.53 -23.46
CA ARG A 437 3.47 0.50 -23.03
C ARG A 437 4.61 -0.13 -22.23
N GLY A 438 5.87 0.16 -22.55
CA GLY A 438 6.98 -0.41 -21.79
C GLY A 438 8.37 0.10 -22.17
N THR A 439 9.40 -0.39 -21.46
CA THR A 439 10.81 -0.07 -21.71
C THR A 439 11.39 -0.83 -22.90
N TRP A 440 10.67 -1.82 -23.42
CA TRP A 440 10.96 -2.51 -24.68
C TRP A 440 9.72 -2.55 -25.59
N PRO A 441 9.92 -2.58 -26.91
CA PRO A 441 8.83 -2.80 -27.84
C PRO A 441 8.32 -4.24 -27.73
N HIS A 442 7.00 -4.42 -27.75
CA HIS A 442 6.35 -5.71 -27.93
C HIS A 442 5.32 -5.58 -29.05
N THR A 443 5.58 -6.26 -30.16
CA THR A 443 4.67 -6.27 -31.29
C THR A 443 3.49 -7.17 -30.95
N LEU A 444 2.31 -6.57 -30.75
CA LEU A 444 1.06 -7.30 -30.63
C LEU A 444 0.76 -7.95 -32.00
N ARG A 445 1.15 -9.22 -32.17
CA ARG A 445 0.86 -9.97 -33.41
C ARG A 445 -0.63 -10.31 -33.47
N HIS A 446 -1.08 -10.69 -34.67
CA HIS A 446 -2.48 -11.01 -34.96
C HIS A 446 -3.11 -11.94 -33.91
N ASP A 447 -2.39 -13.00 -33.50
CA ASP A 447 -2.89 -14.01 -32.56
C ASP A 447 -3.21 -13.44 -31.16
N SER A 448 -2.45 -12.45 -30.69
CA SER A 448 -2.69 -11.81 -29.38
C SER A 448 -3.68 -10.63 -29.45
N PHE A 449 -3.91 -10.08 -30.64
CA PHE A 449 -4.83 -8.95 -30.88
C PHE A 449 -6.25 -9.40 -31.23
N TYR A 450 -6.40 -10.44 -32.07
CA TYR A 450 -7.69 -10.85 -32.63
C TYR A 450 -8.75 -11.14 -31.56
N PRO A 451 -8.45 -11.84 -30.44
CA PRO A 451 -9.42 -12.06 -29.37
C PRO A 451 -9.96 -10.77 -28.74
N TRP A 452 -9.17 -9.70 -28.70
CA TRP A 452 -9.64 -8.41 -28.17
C TRP A 452 -10.59 -7.70 -29.12
N LYS A 453 -10.50 -7.97 -30.43
CA LYS A 453 -11.50 -7.49 -31.39
C LYS A 453 -12.86 -8.09 -31.07
N GLU A 454 -12.92 -9.38 -30.72
CA GLU A 454 -14.17 -10.02 -30.28
C GLU A 454 -14.72 -9.38 -29.00
N VAL A 455 -13.86 -9.04 -28.04
CA VAL A 455 -14.27 -8.33 -26.81
C VAL A 455 -14.94 -6.98 -27.13
N ALA A 456 -14.44 -6.26 -28.13
CA ALA A 456 -15.05 -5.01 -28.58
C ALA A 456 -16.39 -5.26 -29.31
N CYS A 457 -16.42 -6.22 -30.23
CA CYS A 457 -17.62 -6.62 -30.99
C CYS A 457 -18.77 -7.13 -30.10
N ASP A 458 -18.47 -7.83 -29.00
CA ASP A 458 -19.48 -8.28 -28.04
C ASP A 458 -20.26 -7.11 -27.40
N ARG A 459 -19.72 -5.89 -27.44
CA ARG A 459 -20.32 -4.69 -26.86
C ARG A 459 -20.98 -3.79 -27.89
N ASP A 460 -20.28 -3.62 -29.00
CA ASP A 460 -20.70 -2.83 -30.13
C ASP A 460 -20.16 -3.51 -31.40
N PRO A 461 -21.03 -4.16 -32.21
CA PRO A 461 -20.62 -4.87 -33.42
C PRO A 461 -19.88 -4.00 -34.44
N ASP A 462 -20.13 -2.69 -34.45
CA ASP A 462 -19.53 -1.73 -35.37
C ASP A 462 -18.22 -1.12 -34.83
N ALA A 463 -17.80 -1.51 -33.62
CA ALA A 463 -16.68 -0.90 -32.96
C ALA A 463 -15.34 -1.27 -33.59
N VAL A 464 -14.53 -0.24 -33.86
CA VAL A 464 -13.16 -0.41 -34.36
C VAL A 464 -12.19 -0.40 -33.19
N LEU A 465 -11.56 -1.54 -32.93
CA LEU A 465 -10.53 -1.65 -31.89
C LEU A 465 -9.24 -0.94 -32.31
N ALA A 466 -8.89 0.15 -31.63
CA ALA A 466 -7.62 0.82 -31.83
C ALA A 466 -6.46 0.08 -31.13
N VAL A 467 -5.30 0.01 -31.77
CA VAL A 467 -4.10 -0.64 -31.23
C VAL A 467 -2.99 0.40 -31.12
N TYR A 468 -2.49 0.59 -29.90
CA TYR A 468 -1.42 1.55 -29.62
C TYR A 468 -0.19 0.83 -29.08
N GLN A 469 0.98 1.34 -29.48
CA GLN A 469 2.27 0.92 -28.95
C GLN A 469 3.04 2.15 -28.51
N GLU A 470 3.37 2.22 -27.23
CA GLU A 470 4.03 3.35 -26.60
C GLU A 470 5.36 2.89 -25.99
N ALA A 471 6.44 3.59 -26.32
CA ALA A 471 7.72 3.37 -25.66
C ALA A 471 7.88 4.35 -24.50
N ILE A 472 8.47 3.87 -23.40
CA ILE A 472 9.01 4.75 -22.36
C ILE A 472 10.33 5.34 -22.89
N ASP A 473 10.52 6.66 -22.76
CA ASP A 473 11.77 7.32 -23.16
C ASP A 473 12.95 6.66 -22.41
N LYS A 474 14.00 6.29 -23.16
CA LYS A 474 15.19 5.62 -22.63
C LYS A 474 15.92 6.42 -21.55
N ARG A 475 15.66 7.73 -21.45
CA ARG A 475 16.17 8.59 -20.37
C ARG A 475 15.56 8.28 -19.02
N TYR A 476 14.37 7.67 -18.97
CA TYR A 476 13.76 7.23 -17.72
C TYR A 476 14.28 5.85 -17.33
N VAL A 477 15.22 5.83 -16.38
CA VAL A 477 15.74 4.59 -15.79
C VAL A 477 14.76 4.12 -14.71
N MET A 478 14.21 2.91 -14.88
CA MET A 478 13.36 2.30 -13.84
C MET A 478 14.22 1.89 -12.66
N LYS A 479 14.05 2.54 -11.51
CA LYS A 479 14.77 2.15 -10.29
C LYS A 479 14.02 1.11 -9.46
N SER A 480 12.69 1.05 -9.63
CA SER A 480 11.83 0.11 -8.91
C SER A 480 10.47 -0.06 -9.61
N HIS A 481 9.67 -0.96 -9.06
CA HIS A 481 8.25 -1.12 -9.41
C HIS A 481 7.42 0.15 -9.14
N ALA A 482 7.81 1.03 -8.20
CA ALA A 482 7.10 2.29 -7.99
C ALA A 482 7.36 3.29 -9.13
N ASP A 483 8.59 3.36 -9.64
CA ASP A 483 8.87 4.08 -10.87
C ASP A 483 8.07 3.49 -12.05
N ALA A 484 7.96 2.16 -12.13
CA ALA A 484 7.14 1.51 -13.14
C ALA A 484 5.67 1.96 -13.07
N VAL A 485 5.05 2.01 -11.88
CA VAL A 485 3.67 2.53 -11.71
C VAL A 485 3.54 3.95 -12.27
N HIS A 486 4.51 4.81 -11.99
CA HIS A 486 4.53 6.20 -12.46
C HIS A 486 4.70 6.29 -13.99
N TYR A 487 5.75 5.70 -14.56
CA TYR A 487 6.11 5.85 -15.97
C TYR A 487 5.21 5.05 -16.93
N LEU A 488 4.59 3.96 -16.46
CA LEU A 488 3.54 3.23 -17.18
C LEU A 488 2.19 3.96 -17.12
N LYS A 489 2.07 5.07 -16.36
CA LYS A 489 0.83 5.84 -16.18
C LYS A 489 -0.32 4.96 -15.66
N LEU A 490 -0.02 4.08 -14.71
CA LEU A 490 -1.05 3.24 -14.08
C LEU A 490 -2.01 4.11 -13.24
N PRO A 491 -3.26 3.69 -13.06
CA PRO A 491 -4.23 4.45 -12.28
C PRO A 491 -3.84 4.50 -10.80
N ALA A 492 -4.26 5.56 -10.08
CA ALA A 492 -4.00 5.73 -8.65
C ALA A 492 -4.68 4.66 -7.75
N THR A 493 -5.49 3.77 -8.34
CA THR A 493 -6.08 2.62 -7.65
C THR A 493 -5.11 1.45 -7.50
N VAL A 494 -3.93 1.48 -8.14
CA VAL A 494 -2.92 0.41 -7.98
C VAL A 494 -2.36 0.39 -6.56
N ILE A 495 -2.00 1.57 -6.04
CA ILE A 495 -1.38 1.81 -4.74
C ILE A 495 -1.69 3.24 -4.33
N ARG A 496 -1.82 3.53 -3.03
CA ARG A 496 -2.07 4.90 -2.55
C ARG A 496 -0.92 5.83 -2.97
N PRO A 497 -1.21 7.09 -3.34
CA PRO A 497 -0.18 8.04 -3.75
C PRO A 497 0.95 8.23 -2.74
N VAL A 498 0.60 8.30 -1.45
CA VAL A 498 1.59 8.47 -0.37
C VAL A 498 2.49 7.25 -0.22
N SER A 499 1.94 6.05 -0.40
CA SER A 499 2.68 4.79 -0.42
C SER A 499 3.63 4.75 -1.62
N LEU A 500 3.13 5.12 -2.81
CA LEU A 500 3.96 5.19 -4.03
C LEU A 500 5.16 6.14 -3.85
N GLN A 501 4.91 7.32 -3.28
CA GLN A 501 5.94 8.32 -3.01
C GLN A 501 7.03 7.78 -2.06
N GLN A 502 6.63 7.06 -1.01
CA GLN A 502 7.58 6.49 -0.05
C GLN A 502 8.49 5.44 -0.68
N ILE A 503 7.98 4.57 -1.56
CA ILE A 503 8.85 3.59 -2.26
C ILE A 503 9.89 4.34 -3.09
N ARG A 504 9.46 5.33 -3.89
CA ARG A 504 10.37 6.12 -4.74
C ARG A 504 11.41 6.89 -3.93
N LEU A 505 11.03 7.40 -2.76
CA LEU A 505 11.96 8.09 -1.85
C LEU A 505 12.99 7.12 -1.27
N ASP A 506 12.54 5.95 -0.83
CA ASP A 506 13.39 4.90 -0.27
C ASP A 506 14.41 4.38 -1.29
N ASP A 507 14.01 4.24 -2.56
CA ASP A 507 14.92 3.92 -3.67
C ASP A 507 15.94 5.03 -3.93
N ARG A 508 15.52 6.29 -3.89
CA ARG A 508 16.41 7.45 -4.07
C ARG A 508 17.49 7.48 -2.99
N VAL A 509 17.10 7.36 -1.73
CA VAL A 509 18.02 7.37 -0.58
C VAL A 509 19.01 6.19 -0.65
N ARG A 510 18.55 5.00 -1.05
CA ARG A 510 19.44 3.86 -1.28
C ARG A 510 20.43 4.08 -2.41
N ALA A 511 19.97 4.62 -3.54
CA ALA A 511 20.84 4.88 -4.68
C ALA A 511 21.95 5.88 -4.33
N GLU A 512 21.63 6.93 -3.56
CA GLU A 512 22.60 7.89 -3.03
C GLU A 512 23.62 7.21 -2.09
N ARG A 513 23.15 6.32 -1.20
CA ARG A 513 24.02 5.55 -0.31
C ARG A 513 24.99 4.65 -1.09
N ARG A 514 24.49 3.88 -2.05
CA ARG A 514 25.31 3.02 -2.92
C ARG A 514 26.34 3.81 -3.71
N ALA A 515 25.98 5.00 -4.21
CA ALA A 515 26.90 5.87 -4.93
C ALA A 515 28.05 6.36 -4.02
N LEU A 516 27.72 6.74 -2.78
CA LEU A 516 28.70 7.15 -1.78
C LEU A 516 29.64 6.00 -1.38
N GLU A 517 29.08 4.80 -1.17
CA GLU A 517 29.85 3.58 -0.88
C GLU A 517 30.82 3.25 -2.02
N ARG A 518 30.35 3.28 -3.27
CA ARG A 518 31.21 3.09 -4.45
C ARG A 518 32.32 4.14 -4.53
N GLN A 519 32.01 5.41 -4.28
CA GLN A 519 33.01 6.48 -4.27
C GLN A 519 34.06 6.27 -3.16
N TYR A 520 33.64 5.82 -1.99
CA TYR A 520 34.53 5.51 -0.88
C TYR A 520 35.42 4.30 -1.17
N MET A 521 34.86 3.24 -1.76
CA MET A 521 35.63 2.07 -2.19
C MET A 521 36.69 2.43 -3.23
N LEU A 522 36.32 3.27 -4.22
CA LEU A 522 37.28 3.80 -5.20
C LEU A 522 38.38 4.62 -4.53
N TYR A 523 38.05 5.42 -3.51
CA TYR A 523 39.04 6.15 -2.73
C TYR A 523 40.00 5.21 -1.99
N LEU A 524 39.50 4.16 -1.32
CA LEU A 524 40.33 3.17 -0.62
C LEU A 524 41.28 2.42 -1.57
N ILE A 525 40.79 2.05 -2.75
CA ILE A 525 41.61 1.43 -3.81
C ILE A 525 42.68 2.42 -4.27
N ALA A 526 42.32 3.69 -4.49
CA ALA A 526 43.26 4.72 -4.93
C ALA A 526 44.29 5.11 -3.85
N SER A 527 43.95 4.98 -2.57
CA SER A 527 44.87 5.25 -1.44
C SER A 527 45.80 4.09 -1.10
N GLY A 528 45.79 3.00 -1.88
CA GLY A 528 46.65 1.83 -1.64
C GLY A 528 46.35 1.13 -0.31
N SER A 529 45.13 1.28 0.20
CA SER A 529 44.70 0.61 1.43
C SER A 529 44.50 -0.87 1.14
N ASP A 530 45.14 -1.74 1.92
CA ASP A 530 45.06 -3.19 1.72
C ASP A 530 43.64 -3.67 2.08
N LEU A 531 42.82 -3.90 1.04
CA LEU A 531 41.40 -4.24 1.17
C LEU A 531 41.18 -5.74 1.48
N GLY A 532 42.25 -6.55 1.55
CA GLY A 532 42.17 -7.98 1.87
C GLY A 532 41.37 -8.83 0.88
N CYS A 533 40.89 -8.26 -0.22
CA CYS A 533 40.08 -8.88 -1.27
C CYS A 533 40.30 -8.17 -2.62
N ASP A 534 40.07 -8.89 -3.71
CA ASP A 534 40.23 -8.39 -5.08
C ASP A 534 39.29 -7.19 -5.35
N PRO A 535 39.83 -6.02 -5.76
CA PRO A 535 39.04 -4.83 -6.11
C PRO A 535 37.94 -5.09 -7.15
N ALA A 536 38.11 -6.08 -8.03
CA ALA A 536 37.13 -6.43 -9.06
C ALA A 536 35.87 -7.12 -8.49
N VAL A 537 35.98 -7.77 -7.32
CA VAL A 537 34.86 -8.44 -6.63
C VAL A 537 34.02 -7.44 -5.82
N LEU A 538 34.62 -6.33 -5.40
CA LEU A 538 33.98 -5.28 -4.60
C LEU A 538 33.21 -4.23 -5.42
N MET A 539 33.41 -4.20 -6.75
CA MET A 539 32.80 -3.21 -7.67
C MET A 539 31.52 -3.66 -8.38
N VAL A 540 31.07 -4.90 -8.19
CA VAL A 540 29.86 -5.44 -8.83
C VAL A 540 28.60 -4.98 -8.11
#